data_AF-A0A4P5S6U9-F1
#
_entry.id   AF-A0A4P5S6U9-F1
#
_cell.length_a   1.000
_cell.length_b   1.000
_cell.length_c   1.000
_cell.angle_alpha   90.00
_cell.angle_beta   90.00
_cell.angle_gamma   90.00
#
_symmetry.space_group_name_H-M   'P 1'
#
loop_
_entity.id
_entity.type
_entity.pdbx_description
1 polymer ?
#
loop_
_entity_poly.entity_id
_entity_poly.type
_entity_poly.pdbx_seq_one_letter_code
_entity_poly.pdbx_strand_id
1 'polypeptide(L)'
;MSVSDGQLSEYSQRLFDACVVAIPEWITNRIQHVCLVSGGAVPEIVRAKIADVAHATQVQVQIDLMALLSVDVDAQRTNPLQVLRGSTLMATALLIEAGIPPAQRDEFEVRSMPDDMFALGPLTWRDLGDDVHDAGIEWGAWKAAMIISRRRDEGKLSS
;
A
#
# COMPACT_ATOMS: atom_id res chain seq x y z
N MET A 1 -2.11 -10.61 -30.25
CA MET A 1 -2.39 -9.25 -29.77
C MET A 1 -1.27 -8.91 -28.80
N SER A 2 -0.25 -8.20 -29.29
CA SER A 2 0.97 -7.93 -28.54
C SER A 2 0.68 -6.81 -27.55
N VAL A 3 0.82 -7.07 -26.25
CA VAL A 3 0.87 -6.01 -25.24
C VAL A 3 2.17 -5.26 -25.50
N SER A 4 2.05 -3.96 -25.79
CA SER A 4 3.19 -3.08 -26.06
C SER A 4 4.13 -3.04 -24.86
N ASP A 5 5.43 -3.19 -25.11
CA ASP A 5 6.49 -3.01 -24.13
C ASP A 5 6.32 -1.67 -23.38
N GLY A 6 6.14 -1.74 -22.06
CA GLY A 6 6.33 -0.62 -21.14
C GLY A 6 5.10 0.17 -20.69
N GLN A 7 3.88 -0.15 -21.14
CA GLN A 7 2.66 0.52 -20.63
C GLN A 7 1.85 -0.40 -19.71
N LEU A 8 1.50 0.13 -18.53
CA LEU A 8 0.58 -0.54 -17.61
C LEU A 8 -0.76 -0.80 -18.29
N SER A 9 -1.44 -1.89 -17.91
CA SER A 9 -2.85 -2.07 -18.27
C SER A 9 -3.69 -0.95 -17.66
N GLU A 10 -4.85 -0.65 -18.25
CA GLU A 10 -5.75 0.40 -17.72
C GLU A 10 -6.10 0.17 -16.24
N TYR A 11 -6.31 -1.09 -15.83
CA TYR A 11 -6.61 -1.47 -14.45
C TYR A 11 -5.41 -1.28 -13.51
N SER A 12 -4.20 -1.58 -14.00
CA SER A 12 -2.98 -1.36 -13.21
C SER A 12 -2.66 0.12 -13.08
N GLN A 13 -2.85 0.89 -14.15
CA GLN A 13 -2.68 2.34 -14.14
C GLN A 13 -3.68 3.01 -13.18
N ARG A 14 -4.96 2.62 -13.25
CA ARG A 14 -5.99 3.15 -12.34
C ARG A 14 -5.69 2.85 -10.87
N LEU A 15 -5.27 1.63 -10.55
CA LEU A 15 -4.86 1.27 -9.18
C LEU A 15 -3.63 2.08 -8.73
N PHE A 16 -2.64 2.21 -9.62
CA PHE A 16 -1.44 3.01 -9.35
C PHE A 16 -1.79 4.45 -9.01
N ASP A 17 -2.57 5.11 -9.86
CA ASP A 17 -2.95 6.52 -9.68
C ASP A 17 -3.76 6.71 -8.39
N ALA A 18 -4.75 5.85 -8.14
CA ALA A 18 -5.57 5.91 -6.93
C ALA A 18 -4.70 5.74 -5.66
N CYS A 19 -3.81 4.75 -5.63
CA CYS A 19 -2.91 4.55 -4.49
C CYS A 19 -2.00 5.75 -4.27
N VAL A 20 -1.30 6.22 -5.31
CA VAL A 20 -0.30 7.30 -5.19
C VAL A 20 -0.95 8.60 -4.72
N VAL A 21 -2.15 8.94 -5.24
CA VAL A 21 -2.90 10.13 -4.81
C VAL A 21 -3.30 10.04 -3.33
N ALA A 22 -3.68 8.86 -2.84
CA ALA A 22 -4.16 8.68 -1.48
C ALA A 22 -3.06 8.72 -0.40
N ILE A 23 -1.80 8.44 -0.75
CA ILE A 23 -0.73 8.26 0.26
C ILE A 23 -0.55 9.44 1.21
N PRO A 24 -0.45 10.70 0.75
CA PRO A 24 -0.11 11.80 1.66
C PRO A 24 -1.15 11.99 2.77
N GLU A 25 -2.42 11.91 2.42
CA GLU A 25 -3.52 12.02 3.40
C GLU A 25 -3.57 10.80 4.31
N TRP A 26 -3.53 9.59 3.74
CA TRP A 26 -3.58 8.35 4.51
C TRP A 26 -2.49 8.30 5.58
N ILE A 27 -1.22 8.48 5.21
CA ILE A 27 -0.12 8.34 6.17
C ILE A 27 -0.12 9.46 7.21
N THR A 28 -0.52 10.68 6.82
CA THR A 28 -0.69 11.81 7.75
C THR A 28 -1.73 11.47 8.81
N ASN A 29 -2.90 10.99 8.39
CA ASN A 29 -3.97 10.59 9.28
C ASN A 29 -3.55 9.45 10.22
N ARG A 30 -2.81 8.46 9.72
CA ARG A 30 -2.28 7.36 10.54
C ARG A 30 -1.30 7.85 11.61
N ILE A 31 -0.32 8.68 11.25
CA ILE A 31 0.66 9.23 12.19
C ILE A 31 -0.05 10.07 13.27
N GLN A 32 -0.97 10.94 12.87
CA GLN A 32 -1.73 11.77 13.80
C GLN A 32 -2.58 10.92 14.75
N HIS A 33 -3.27 9.91 14.22
CA HIS A 33 -4.06 8.98 15.02
C HIS A 33 -3.20 8.28 16.09
N VAL A 34 -2.03 7.75 15.71
CA VAL A 34 -1.12 7.10 16.65
C VAL A 34 -0.68 8.07 17.76
N CYS A 35 -0.34 9.32 17.41
CA CYS A 35 0.02 10.33 18.41
C CYS A 35 -1.15 10.66 19.37
N LEU A 36 -2.36 10.80 18.84
CA LEU A 36 -3.56 11.13 19.62
C LEU A 36 -3.94 9.99 20.56
N VAL A 37 -3.89 8.73 20.10
CA VAL A 37 -4.15 7.55 20.93
C VAL A 37 -3.09 7.42 22.04
N SER A 38 -1.83 7.69 21.72
CA SER A 38 -0.73 7.51 22.68
C SER A 38 -0.64 8.62 23.73
N GLY A 39 -0.88 9.89 23.36
CA GLY A 39 -0.56 11.03 24.20
C GLY A 39 -1.59 12.15 24.20
N GLY A 40 -2.72 11.98 23.49
CA GLY A 40 -3.80 12.97 23.40
C GLY A 40 -3.48 14.19 22.55
N ALA A 41 -2.27 14.30 22.00
CA ALA A 41 -1.85 15.42 21.15
C ALA A 41 -0.76 14.97 20.17
N VAL A 42 -0.67 15.66 19.03
CA VAL A 42 0.43 15.50 18.08
C VAL A 42 1.66 16.26 18.61
N PRO A 43 2.85 15.65 18.75
CA PRO A 43 4.06 16.38 19.16
C PRO A 43 4.50 17.44 18.14
N GLU A 44 5.22 18.47 18.57
CA GLU A 44 5.72 19.53 17.67
C GLU A 44 6.66 18.99 16.59
N ILE A 45 7.55 18.07 16.96
CA ILE A 45 8.45 17.41 16.01
C ILE A 45 7.69 16.66 14.91
N VAL A 46 6.55 16.05 15.25
CA VAL A 46 5.68 15.37 14.28
C VAL A 46 5.02 16.41 13.37
N ARG A 47 4.43 17.47 13.94
CA ARG A 47 3.83 18.56 13.14
C ARG A 47 4.81 19.16 12.15
N ALA A 48 6.07 19.36 12.55
CA ALA A 48 7.10 19.96 11.71
C ALA A 48 7.54 19.07 10.54
N LYS A 49 7.47 17.73 10.68
CA LYS A 49 8.06 16.77 9.72
C LYS A 49 7.04 15.93 8.95
N ILE A 50 5.77 15.91 9.37
CA ILE A 50 4.77 14.99 8.82
C ILE A 50 4.53 15.17 7.32
N ALA A 51 4.57 16.41 6.82
CA ALA A 51 4.41 16.70 5.39
C ALA A 51 5.57 16.12 4.56
N ASP A 52 6.81 16.26 5.02
CA ASP A 52 7.99 15.72 4.35
C ASP A 52 7.98 14.18 4.35
N VAL A 53 7.59 13.57 5.48
CA VAL A 53 7.42 12.12 5.58
C VAL A 53 6.32 11.63 4.64
N ALA A 54 5.19 12.34 4.57
CA ALA A 54 4.09 11.99 3.68
C ALA A 54 4.51 12.04 2.20
N HIS A 55 5.21 13.10 1.80
CA HIS A 55 5.73 13.24 0.44
C HIS A 55 6.76 12.15 0.11
N ALA A 56 7.72 11.89 1.00
CA ALA A 56 8.73 10.86 0.77
C ALA A 56 8.11 9.45 0.72
N THR A 57 7.10 9.18 1.54
CA THR A 57 6.32 7.93 1.49
C THR A 57 5.62 7.78 0.14
N GLN A 58 5.00 8.85 -0.37
CA GLN A 58 4.34 8.85 -1.68
C GLN A 58 5.34 8.53 -2.81
N VAL A 59 6.52 9.15 -2.81
CA VAL A 59 7.57 8.90 -3.80
C VAL A 59 8.04 7.44 -3.74
N GLN A 60 8.25 6.88 -2.55
CA GLN A 60 8.66 5.49 -2.39
C GLN A 60 7.58 4.52 -2.91
N VAL A 61 6.31 4.74 -2.54
CA VAL A 61 5.18 3.96 -3.05
C VAL A 61 5.09 4.04 -4.56
N GLN A 62 5.28 5.23 -5.15
CA GLN A 62 5.27 5.40 -6.59
C GLN A 62 6.32 4.52 -7.28
N ILE A 63 7.55 4.48 -6.75
CA ILE A 63 8.65 3.67 -7.30
C ILE A 63 8.32 2.17 -7.18
N ASP A 64 7.98 1.72 -5.98
CA ASP A 64 7.79 0.30 -5.70
C ASP A 64 6.55 -0.27 -6.40
N LEU A 65 5.47 0.52 -6.45
CA LEU A 65 4.24 0.11 -7.08
C LEU A 65 4.37 0.07 -8.61
N MET A 66 5.07 1.03 -9.21
CA MET A 66 5.38 0.99 -10.65
C MET A 66 6.24 -0.23 -10.97
N ALA A 67 7.27 -0.51 -10.16
CA ALA A 67 8.13 -1.67 -10.33
C ALA A 67 7.33 -2.98 -10.27
N LEU A 68 6.40 -3.11 -9.31
CA LEU A 68 5.53 -4.28 -9.21
C LEU A 68 4.57 -4.42 -10.39
N LEU A 69 3.83 -3.35 -10.72
CA LEU A 69 2.75 -3.41 -11.70
C LEU A 69 3.28 -3.55 -13.13
N SER A 70 4.54 -3.18 -13.37
CA SER A 70 5.24 -3.41 -14.64
C SER A 70 5.66 -4.87 -14.83
N VAL A 71 5.69 -5.68 -13.76
CA VAL A 71 5.95 -7.12 -13.86
C VAL A 71 4.70 -7.83 -14.38
N ASP A 72 4.88 -8.78 -15.30
CA ASP A 72 3.79 -9.62 -15.78
C ASP A 72 3.02 -10.28 -14.62
N VAL A 73 1.69 -10.32 -14.74
CA VAL A 73 0.79 -10.77 -13.68
C VAL A 73 1.10 -12.17 -13.13
N ASP A 74 1.63 -13.08 -13.95
CA ASP A 74 2.02 -14.43 -13.53
C ASP A 74 3.38 -14.46 -12.79
N ALA A 75 4.22 -13.45 -13.02
CA ALA A 75 5.53 -13.31 -12.38
C ALA A 75 5.50 -12.46 -11.09
N GLN A 76 4.41 -11.77 -10.81
CA GLN A 76 4.24 -10.97 -9.58
C GLN A 76 4.20 -11.87 -8.34
N ARG A 77 5.29 -11.86 -7.55
CA ARG A 77 5.41 -12.63 -6.30
C ARG A 77 4.74 -11.98 -5.08
N THR A 78 4.45 -10.69 -5.18
CA THR A 78 3.77 -9.91 -4.15
C THR A 78 2.55 -9.22 -4.74
N ASN A 79 1.80 -8.47 -3.93
CA ASN A 79 0.67 -7.68 -4.38
C ASN A 79 0.78 -6.22 -3.91
N PRO A 80 0.00 -5.30 -4.52
CA PRO A 80 0.10 -3.88 -4.18
C PRO A 80 -0.16 -3.56 -2.70
N LEU A 81 -1.02 -4.33 -2.00
CA LEU A 81 -1.30 -4.09 -0.59
C LEU A 81 -0.09 -4.41 0.29
N GLN A 82 0.70 -5.41 -0.09
CA GLN A 82 1.96 -5.73 0.58
C GLN A 82 3.02 -4.64 0.35
N VAL A 83 3.05 -4.01 -0.83
CA VAL A 83 3.92 -2.84 -1.07
C VAL A 83 3.55 -1.68 -0.14
N LEU A 84 2.26 -1.37 -0.03
CA LEU A 84 1.76 -0.30 0.85
C LEU A 84 2.01 -0.57 2.34
N ARG A 85 1.95 -1.83 2.77
CA ARG A 85 2.30 -2.21 4.15
C ARG A 85 3.78 -2.01 4.45
N GLY A 86 4.65 -2.18 3.45
CA GLY A 86 6.09 -1.94 3.57
C GLY A 86 6.49 -0.46 3.54
N SER A 87 5.62 0.45 3.13
CA SER A 87 5.98 1.88 2.94
C SER A 87 5.92 2.72 4.22
N THR A 88 5.79 2.11 5.40
CA THR A 88 5.58 2.82 6.68
C THR A 88 6.88 3.12 7.45
N LEU A 89 8.04 2.77 6.89
CA LEU A 89 9.35 2.89 7.58
C LEU A 89 9.67 4.32 8.00
N MET A 90 9.43 5.31 7.13
CA MET A 90 9.71 6.72 7.44
C MET A 90 8.77 7.28 8.51
N ALA A 91 7.51 6.88 8.48
CA ALA A 91 6.52 7.21 9.51
C ALA A 91 6.90 6.57 10.86
N THR A 92 7.35 5.32 10.84
CA THR A 92 7.86 4.60 12.01
C THR A 92 9.07 5.33 12.62
N ALA A 93 10.03 5.74 11.80
CA ALA A 93 11.20 6.49 12.25
C ALA A 93 10.81 7.83 12.90
N LEU A 94 9.85 8.56 12.33
CA LEU A 94 9.35 9.81 12.91
C LEU A 94 8.69 9.60 14.28
N LEU A 95 7.89 8.55 14.44
CA LEU A 95 7.23 8.24 15.71
C LEU A 95 8.24 7.81 16.79
N ILE A 96 9.27 7.06 16.42
CA ILE A 96 10.39 6.71 17.30
C ILE A 96 11.13 7.98 17.76
N GLU A 97 11.48 8.86 16.81
CA GLU A 97 12.16 10.13 17.12
C GLU A 97 11.32 11.02 18.04
N ALA A 98 10.00 11.01 17.87
CA ALA A 98 9.06 11.73 18.70
C ALA A 98 8.84 11.09 20.10
N GLY A 99 9.46 9.94 20.39
CA GLY A 99 9.32 9.24 21.65
C GLY A 99 7.95 8.59 21.85
N ILE A 100 7.21 8.33 20.77
CA ILE A 100 5.90 7.68 20.85
C ILE A 100 6.11 6.18 21.16
N PRO A 101 5.47 5.63 22.22
CA PRO A 101 5.53 4.21 22.51
C PRO A 101 4.86 3.38 21.38
N PRO A 102 5.36 2.16 21.10
CA PRO A 102 4.73 1.26 20.14
C PRO A 102 3.25 1.01 20.44
N ALA A 103 2.47 0.74 19.39
CA ALA A 103 1.05 0.43 19.55
C ALA A 103 0.85 -0.89 20.31
N GLN A 104 -0.21 -0.98 21.10
CA GLN A 104 -0.66 -2.26 21.63
C GLN A 104 -1.26 -3.07 20.47
N ARG A 105 -0.60 -4.17 20.12
CA ARG A 105 -0.97 -5.05 18.99
C ARG A 105 -1.36 -6.43 19.49
N ASP A 106 -2.36 -7.04 18.87
CA ASP A 106 -2.74 -8.42 19.21
C ASP A 106 -1.77 -9.46 18.59
N GLU A 107 -1.88 -10.73 19.00
CA GLU A 107 -1.00 -11.79 18.50
C GLU A 107 -1.10 -12.01 16.98
N PHE A 108 -2.28 -11.76 16.40
CA PHE A 108 -2.51 -11.91 14.97
C PHE A 108 -1.84 -10.78 14.19
N GLU A 109 -1.94 -9.54 14.66
CA GLU A 109 -1.29 -8.36 14.11
C GLU A 109 0.24 -8.49 14.15
N VAL A 110 0.80 -8.89 15.31
CA VAL A 110 2.25 -9.08 15.44
C VAL A 110 2.75 -10.18 14.50
N ARG A 111 1.99 -11.26 14.32
CA ARG A 111 2.37 -12.35 13.40
C ARG A 111 2.23 -11.97 11.93
N SER A 112 1.22 -11.19 11.58
CA SER A 112 0.93 -10.83 10.19
C SER A 112 1.76 -9.66 9.68
N MET A 113 2.18 -8.76 10.58
CA MET A 113 2.98 -7.57 10.26
C MET A 113 4.01 -7.32 11.38
N PRO A 114 5.05 -8.16 11.51
CA PRO A 114 5.99 -8.10 12.63
C PRO A 114 6.69 -6.74 12.73
N ASP A 115 7.07 -6.18 11.58
CA ASP A 115 7.83 -4.93 11.48
C ASP A 115 6.97 -3.66 11.66
N ASP A 116 5.64 -3.79 11.68
CA ASP A 116 4.72 -2.64 11.78
C ASP A 116 4.43 -2.25 13.24
N MET A 117 5.47 -1.76 13.93
CA MET A 117 5.48 -1.48 15.36
C MET A 117 4.35 -0.56 15.85
N PHE A 118 3.87 0.33 14.98
CA PHE A 118 2.83 1.31 15.27
C PHE A 118 1.49 0.97 14.62
N ALA A 119 1.36 -0.22 14.02
CA ALA A 119 0.18 -0.64 13.26
C ALA A 119 -0.24 0.41 12.23
N LEU A 120 0.71 0.91 11.43
CA LEU A 120 0.49 1.95 10.42
C LEU A 120 -0.03 1.39 9.10
N GLY A 121 0.39 0.17 8.73
CA GLY A 121 0.12 -0.44 7.45
C GLY A 121 -1.38 -0.63 7.20
N PRO A 122 -1.84 -0.50 5.94
CA PRO A 122 -3.25 -0.70 5.64
C PRO A 122 -3.59 -2.20 5.73
N LEU A 123 -4.69 -2.52 6.39
CA LEU A 123 -5.26 -3.87 6.44
C LEU A 123 -6.05 -4.16 5.17
N THR A 124 -6.74 -3.16 4.62
CA THR A 124 -7.58 -3.25 3.43
C THR A 124 -7.41 -2.04 2.52
N TRP A 125 -7.87 -2.13 1.27
CA TRP A 125 -7.88 -0.97 0.35
C TRP A 125 -8.67 0.22 0.89
N ARG A 126 -9.75 -0.07 1.64
CA ARG A 126 -10.65 0.95 2.18
C ARG A 126 -9.96 1.85 3.21
N ASP A 127 -8.85 1.40 3.80
CA ASP A 127 -8.05 2.21 4.72
C ASP A 127 -7.39 3.40 4.02
N LEU A 128 -7.24 3.36 2.68
CA LEU A 128 -6.72 4.47 1.87
C LEU A 128 -7.84 5.30 1.20
N GLY A 129 -9.10 4.88 1.28
CA GLY A 129 -10.25 5.57 0.69
C GLY A 129 -11.05 4.73 -0.31
N ASP A 130 -12.22 5.24 -0.68
CA ASP A 130 -13.17 4.54 -1.56
C ASP A 130 -12.63 4.37 -2.99
N ASP A 131 -11.94 5.37 -3.54
CA ASP A 131 -11.35 5.28 -4.89
C ASP A 131 -10.30 4.15 -4.99
N VAL A 132 -9.48 4.00 -3.94
CA VAL A 132 -8.49 2.92 -3.86
C VAL A 132 -9.19 1.57 -3.69
N HIS A 133 -10.28 1.53 -2.93
CA HIS A 133 -11.09 0.32 -2.77
C HIS A 133 -11.64 -0.19 -4.10
N ASP A 134 -12.27 0.70 -4.87
CA ASP A 134 -12.88 0.35 -6.14
C ASP A 134 -11.81 -0.07 -7.16
N ALA A 135 -10.73 0.71 -7.28
CA ALA A 135 -9.61 0.36 -8.17
C ALA A 135 -8.94 -0.97 -7.78
N GLY A 136 -8.83 -1.26 -6.48
CA GLY A 136 -8.29 -2.51 -5.97
C GLY A 136 -9.14 -3.74 -6.32
N ILE A 137 -10.47 -3.60 -6.29
CA ILE A 137 -11.41 -4.66 -6.71
C ILE A 137 -11.31 -4.89 -8.21
N GLU A 138 -11.36 -3.82 -9.00
CA GLU A 138 -11.28 -3.89 -10.47
C GLU A 138 -9.98 -4.56 -10.93
N TRP A 139 -8.84 -4.15 -10.36
CA TRP A 139 -7.53 -4.74 -10.65
C TRP A 139 -7.47 -6.22 -10.27
N GLY A 140 -8.00 -6.58 -9.09
CA GLY A 140 -8.03 -7.98 -8.64
C GLY A 140 -8.85 -8.88 -9.57
N ALA A 141 -10.02 -8.40 -10.01
CA ALA A 141 -10.87 -9.10 -10.96
C ALA A 141 -10.19 -9.26 -12.33
N TRP A 142 -9.59 -8.18 -12.85
CA TRP A 142 -8.83 -8.20 -14.09
C TRP A 142 -7.66 -9.19 -14.03
N LYS A 143 -6.85 -9.15 -12.97
CA LYS A 143 -5.72 -10.07 -12.78
C LYS A 143 -6.18 -11.53 -12.77
N ALA A 144 -7.27 -11.83 -12.05
CA ALA A 144 -7.84 -13.17 -12.02
C ALA A 144 -8.32 -13.64 -13.41
N ALA A 145 -9.03 -12.77 -14.15
CA ALA A 145 -9.50 -13.08 -15.50
C ALA A 145 -8.34 -13.37 -16.47
N MET A 146 -7.27 -12.58 -16.41
CA MET A 146 -6.06 -12.78 -17.21
C MET A 146 -5.40 -14.15 -16.95
N ILE A 147 -5.21 -14.50 -15.68
CA ILE A 147 -4.62 -15.78 -15.29
C ILE A 147 -5.51 -16.95 -15.75
N ILE A 148 -6.83 -16.84 -15.61
CA ILE A 148 -7.78 -17.87 -16.07
C ILE A 148 -7.73 -18.03 -17.59
N SER A 149 -7.73 -16.93 -18.34
CA SER A 149 -7.65 -16.95 -19.80
C SER A 149 -6.38 -17.66 -20.28
N ARG A 150 -5.22 -17.27 -19.74
CA ARG A 150 -3.93 -17.89 -20.10
C ARG A 150 -3.89 -19.38 -19.80
N ARG A 151 -4.41 -19.80 -18.65
CA ARG A 151 -4.50 -21.23 -18.30
C ARG A 151 -5.40 -22.02 -19.24
N ARG A 152 -6.48 -21.42 -19.77
CA ARG A 152 -7.32 -22.05 -20.80
C ARG A 152 -6.57 -22.18 -22.12
N ASP A 153 -5.88 -21.12 -22.54
CA ASP A 153 -5.10 -21.11 -23.78
C ASP A 153 -3.94 -22.12 -23.76
N GLU A 154 -3.36 -22.36 -22.57
CA GLU A 154 -2.33 -23.39 -22.33
C GLU A 154 -2.91 -24.82 -22.21
N GLY A 155 -4.23 -25.01 -22.33
CA GLY A 155 -4.89 -26.31 -22.18
C GLY A 155 -4.90 -26.85 -20.75
N LYS A 156 -4.59 -26.02 -19.75
CA LYS A 156 -4.52 -26.40 -18.31
C LYS A 156 -5.85 -26.27 -17.57
N LEU A 157 -6.89 -25.73 -18.21
CA LEU A 157 -8.26 -25.70 -17.72
C LEU A 157 -9.19 -26.23 -18.82
N SER A 158 -9.98 -27.26 -18.53
CA SER A 158 -11.06 -27.70 -19.42
C SER A 158 -12.07 -26.57 -19.58
N SER A 159 -12.50 -26.34 -20.82
CA SER A 159 -13.72 -25.58 -21.18
C SER A 159 -14.95 -26.04 -20.42
#